data_AF-U5VTG3-F1
#
_entry.id   AF-U5VTG3-F1
#
_cell.length_a   1.000
_cell.length_b   1.000
_cell.length_c   1.000
_cell.angle_alpha   90.00
_cell.angle_beta   90.00
_cell.angle_gamma   90.00
#
_symmetry.space_group_name_H-M   'P 1'
#
loop_
_entity.id
_entity.type
_entity.pdbx_description
1 polymer ?
#
loop_
_entity_poly.entity_id
_entity_poly.type
_entity_poly.pdbx_seq_one_letter_code
_entity_poly.pdbx_strand_id
1 'polypeptide(L)'
;MGLTLLTTIALGGLAVTPAEAAGSGTASVSGSTVVQYKAAGGKQNKVVVTRSGRTVTIDDRVAVKAGKGCKKVKGDKTRVKCTTKKTPTRVRVYTYDRNDSIVNNTDVRMTADGGTAADRITGGSRGDRLYGGNGNDTVWGRGGNDTIDGQTGNDVVHAGDGDDTVEDAAGKSSGNDKLYGDNGSDRLVALVGNDKLYGGAGSDLLWGGPGRDRLEGGSGDDVLQGDECSQGSSVAKCVSADVLLGGPGTDLADYSESVKAITVDLDGASGDDGQPGEHDTVGSDVENLTGGLGNDHLTGNKAANQITGLTGTDTIRGGAGNDSLYGMDLWDVSLGAAKDGHDTLYGEAGDDQLYGLDDERNISDRLDGGPNGPAGDQCQARKYDTRVNCEH
;
A
#
# COMPACT_ATOMS: atom_id res chain seq x y z
N MET A 1 0.61 -25.66 6.28
CA MET A 1 1.86 -25.74 5.52
C MET A 1 2.75 -24.55 5.88
N GLY A 2 4.04 -24.62 5.54
CA GLY A 2 5.10 -23.83 6.16
C GLY A 2 4.86 -22.32 6.24
N LEU A 3 4.87 -21.82 7.48
CA LEU A 3 5.01 -20.42 7.82
C LEU A 3 6.32 -19.91 7.21
N THR A 4 6.22 -19.20 6.09
CA THR A 4 7.37 -18.52 5.48
C THR A 4 7.74 -17.40 6.43
N LEU A 5 8.74 -17.68 7.25
CA LEU A 5 9.40 -16.72 8.12
C LEU A 5 9.87 -15.56 7.22
N LEU A 6 9.09 -14.46 7.19
CA LEU A 6 9.59 -13.19 6.69
C LEU A 6 10.81 -12.88 7.55
N THR A 7 11.98 -13.07 6.95
CA THR A 7 13.23 -12.63 7.51
C THR A 7 13.17 -11.12 7.45
N THR A 8 12.63 -10.53 8.51
CA THR A 8 12.89 -9.14 8.88
C THR A 8 14.40 -9.00 8.90
N ILE A 9 14.93 -8.46 7.81
CA ILE A 9 16.22 -7.82 7.85
C ILE A 9 15.97 -6.63 8.75
N ALA A 10 16.16 -6.84 10.06
CA ALA A 10 16.50 -5.77 10.96
C ALA A 10 17.73 -5.10 10.34
N LEU A 11 17.49 -4.05 9.55
CA LEU A 11 18.46 -3.02 9.30
C LEU A 11 18.75 -2.50 10.70
N GLY A 12 19.81 -3.06 11.30
CA GLY A 12 20.26 -2.70 12.62
C GLY A 12 20.27 -1.19 12.66
N GLY A 13 19.42 -0.64 13.54
CA GLY A 13 19.36 0.78 13.80
C GLY A 13 20.80 1.24 13.92
N LEU A 14 21.25 2.01 12.92
CA LEU A 14 22.46 2.76 13.04
C LEU A 14 22.12 3.76 14.13
N ALA A 15 22.43 3.40 15.38
CA ALA A 15 22.46 4.32 16.48
C ALA A 15 23.43 5.42 16.06
N VAL A 16 22.88 6.50 15.51
CA VAL A 16 23.62 7.71 15.19
C VAL A 16 23.90 8.33 16.55
N THR A 17 25.04 7.97 17.14
CA THR A 17 25.66 8.77 18.19
C THR A 17 25.55 10.24 17.76
N PRO A 18 25.11 11.17 18.62
CA PRO A 18 25.01 12.58 18.25
C PRO A 18 26.39 13.02 17.74
N ALA A 19 26.50 13.12 16.43
CA ALA A 19 27.76 13.42 15.78
C ALA A 19 28.12 14.85 16.17
N GLU A 20 29.30 15.02 16.77
CA GLU A 20 29.98 16.31 16.84
C GLU A 20 29.74 17.05 15.52
N ALA A 21 29.19 18.27 15.59
CA ALA A 21 28.82 19.07 14.44
C ALA A 21 30.01 19.18 13.46
N ALA A 22 30.05 18.30 12.47
CA ALA A 22 31.11 18.29 11.48
C ALA A 22 30.87 19.49 10.58
N GLY A 23 31.79 20.46 10.57
CA GLY A 23 31.66 21.66 9.73
C GLY A 23 31.69 21.42 8.21
N SER A 24 31.65 20.16 7.75
CA SER A 24 31.71 19.76 6.35
C SER A 24 31.21 18.32 6.18
N GLY A 25 30.48 18.04 5.10
CA GLY A 25 30.16 16.67 4.70
C GLY A 25 31.37 15.95 4.09
N THR A 26 31.25 14.64 3.86
CA THR A 26 32.32 13.81 3.28
C THR A 26 31.79 12.90 2.18
N ALA A 27 32.37 13.02 0.98
CA ALA A 27 32.08 12.14 -0.15
C ALA A 27 33.20 11.12 -0.36
N SER A 28 32.85 9.86 -0.62
CA SER A 28 33.82 8.77 -0.82
C SER A 28 33.31 7.70 -1.78
N VAL A 29 34.22 6.96 -2.40
CA VAL A 29 33.92 5.73 -3.16
C VAL A 29 33.98 4.53 -2.21
N SER A 30 32.90 3.77 -2.18
CA SER A 30 32.81 2.48 -1.49
C SER A 30 32.84 1.34 -2.51
N GLY A 31 33.75 0.37 -2.32
CA GLY A 31 33.94 -0.73 -3.26
C GLY A 31 34.38 -0.27 -4.66
N SER A 32 33.74 -0.81 -5.70
CA SER A 32 34.11 -0.56 -7.10
C SER A 32 33.09 0.25 -7.90
N THR A 33 31.86 0.41 -7.38
CA THR A 33 30.71 0.98 -8.10
C THR A 33 29.84 1.92 -7.25
N VAL A 34 30.12 2.12 -5.96
CA VAL A 34 29.26 2.92 -5.08
C VAL A 34 29.93 4.23 -4.70
N VAL A 35 29.17 5.32 -4.75
CA VAL A 35 29.57 6.62 -4.18
C VAL A 35 28.69 6.87 -2.97
N GLN A 36 29.29 7.33 -1.88
CA GLN A 36 28.60 7.63 -0.63
C GLN A 36 28.91 9.05 -0.20
N TYR A 37 27.87 9.78 0.18
CA TYR A 37 27.93 11.08 0.80
C TYR A 37 27.28 11.05 2.18
N LYS A 38 28.03 11.51 3.18
CA LYS A 38 27.52 11.82 4.51
C LYS A 38 27.55 13.33 4.68
N ALA A 39 26.40 13.94 4.86
CA ALA A 39 26.26 15.39 4.91
C ALA A 39 26.89 16.00 6.17
N ALA A 40 26.92 17.33 6.25
CA ALA A 40 27.38 18.02 7.45
C ALA A 40 26.25 18.06 8.50
N GLY A 41 26.44 17.44 9.65
CA GLY A 41 25.50 17.57 10.77
C GLY A 41 25.49 18.99 11.35
N GLY A 42 24.35 19.43 11.85
CA GLY A 42 24.16 20.78 12.38
C GLY A 42 23.98 21.85 11.30
N LYS A 43 23.81 21.45 10.04
CA LYS A 43 23.78 22.35 8.87
C LYS A 43 22.64 21.97 7.95
N GLN A 44 22.10 22.98 7.27
CA GLN A 44 21.13 22.78 6.21
C GLN A 44 21.87 22.48 4.89
N ASN A 45 21.79 21.23 4.47
CA ASN A 45 22.39 20.67 3.27
C ASN A 45 21.44 20.78 2.08
N LYS A 46 22.00 20.95 0.88
CA LYS A 46 21.27 20.96 -0.39
C LYS A 46 22.08 20.15 -1.40
N VAL A 47 21.94 18.84 -1.31
CA VAL A 47 22.72 17.86 -2.04
C VAL A 47 22.15 17.68 -3.44
N VAL A 48 22.97 17.91 -4.45
CA VAL A 48 22.67 17.57 -5.84
C VAL A 48 23.72 16.59 -6.35
N VAL A 49 23.25 15.44 -6.81
CA VAL A 49 24.08 14.38 -7.38
C VAL A 49 23.98 14.45 -8.90
N THR A 50 25.13 14.55 -9.57
CA THR A 50 25.22 14.49 -11.04
C THR A 50 26.26 13.46 -11.46
N ARG A 51 26.20 12.99 -12.71
CA ARG A 51 27.13 11.97 -13.21
C ARG A 51 27.59 12.23 -14.64
N SER A 52 28.85 11.91 -14.90
CA SER A 52 29.45 11.84 -16.23
C SER A 52 30.35 10.62 -16.33
N GLY A 53 29.95 9.60 -17.09
CA GLY A 53 30.68 8.34 -17.21
C GLY A 53 30.83 7.64 -15.85
N ARG A 54 32.07 7.38 -15.41
CA ARG A 54 32.36 6.76 -14.10
C ARG A 54 32.49 7.76 -12.94
N THR A 55 32.29 9.05 -13.21
CA THR A 55 32.48 10.10 -12.22
C THR A 55 31.13 10.63 -11.77
N VAL A 56 30.86 10.49 -10.48
CA VAL A 56 29.73 11.12 -9.79
C VAL A 56 30.24 12.40 -9.13
N THR A 57 29.52 13.50 -9.30
CA THR A 57 29.78 14.76 -8.59
C THR A 57 28.73 14.91 -7.50
N ILE A 58 29.20 15.12 -6.28
CA ILE A 58 28.39 15.59 -5.16
C ILE A 58 28.57 17.10 -5.08
N ASP A 59 27.47 17.83 -5.16
CA ASP A 59 27.38 19.26 -4.90
C ASP A 59 26.49 19.48 -3.69
N ASP A 60 26.89 20.36 -2.79
CA ASP A 60 26.12 20.69 -1.59
C ASP A 60 26.12 22.22 -1.42
N ARG A 61 25.28 22.75 -0.55
CA ARG A 61 25.39 24.10 -0.01
C ARG A 61 26.55 24.21 1.00
N VAL A 62 26.84 23.12 1.71
CA VAL A 62 27.87 23.06 2.75
C VAL A 62 29.21 22.58 2.15
N ALA A 63 30.33 22.91 2.81
CA ALA A 63 31.63 22.45 2.35
C ALA A 63 31.72 20.92 2.36
N VAL A 64 32.30 20.33 1.31
CA VAL A 64 32.45 18.88 1.14
C VAL A 64 33.93 18.48 1.15
N LYS A 65 34.26 17.50 2.00
CA LYS A 65 35.58 16.86 2.05
C LYS A 65 35.62 15.70 1.05
N ALA A 66 36.74 15.61 0.33
CA ALA A 66 37.02 14.51 -0.57
C ALA A 66 37.67 13.36 0.21
N GLY A 67 36.95 12.24 0.34
CA GLY A 67 37.46 10.99 0.87
C GLY A 67 38.06 10.08 -0.21
N LYS A 68 38.16 8.78 0.10
CA LYS A 68 38.73 7.77 -0.79
C LYS A 68 38.09 7.81 -2.18
N GLY A 69 38.91 7.83 -3.24
CA GLY A 69 38.42 7.79 -4.63
C GLY A 69 37.79 9.10 -5.14
N CYS A 70 37.84 10.17 -4.35
CA CYS A 70 37.26 11.45 -4.69
C CYS A 70 38.30 12.59 -4.70
N LYS A 71 38.03 13.65 -5.47
CA LYS A 71 38.85 14.85 -5.56
C LYS A 71 37.97 16.09 -5.50
N LYS A 72 38.41 17.12 -4.76
CA LYS A 72 37.72 18.42 -4.73
C LYS A 72 37.74 19.08 -6.10
N VAL A 73 36.68 19.81 -6.44
CA VAL A 73 36.68 20.69 -7.60
C VAL A 73 37.51 21.94 -7.27
N LYS A 74 38.45 22.30 -8.15
CA LYS A 74 39.36 23.43 -7.91
C LYS A 74 38.56 24.73 -7.80
N GLY A 75 38.81 25.51 -6.74
CA GLY A 75 38.14 26.79 -6.50
C GLY A 75 36.75 26.65 -5.88
N ASP A 76 36.28 25.42 -5.64
CA ASP A 76 34.94 25.16 -5.16
C ASP A 76 34.98 24.22 -3.94
N LYS A 77 34.53 24.72 -2.79
CA LYS A 77 34.60 23.98 -1.53
C LYS A 77 33.40 23.07 -1.32
N THR A 78 32.34 23.21 -2.10
CA THR A 78 31.09 22.46 -1.92
C THR A 78 30.96 21.31 -2.92
N ARG A 79 31.80 21.27 -3.95
CA ARG A 79 31.79 20.19 -4.95
C ARG A 79 32.96 19.21 -4.83
N VAL A 80 32.63 17.93 -4.89
CA VAL A 80 33.58 16.81 -4.95
C VAL A 80 33.23 15.85 -6.07
N LYS A 81 34.23 15.47 -6.88
CA LYS A 81 34.12 14.46 -7.93
C LYS A 81 34.67 13.12 -7.44
N CYS A 82 33.83 12.09 -7.41
CA CYS A 82 34.15 10.73 -7.03
C CYS A 82 34.19 9.83 -8.28
N THR A 83 35.32 9.17 -8.54
CA THR A 83 35.47 8.30 -9.72
C THR A 83 35.60 6.84 -9.30
N THR A 84 34.62 6.04 -9.67
CA THR A 84 34.55 4.60 -9.36
C THR A 84 35.43 3.79 -10.31
N LYS A 85 35.83 2.57 -9.91
CA LYS A 85 36.64 1.68 -10.77
C LYS A 85 35.85 1.16 -11.96
N LYS A 86 34.59 0.77 -11.72
CA LYS A 86 33.61 0.33 -12.72
C LYS A 86 32.49 1.36 -12.85
N THR A 87 31.59 1.19 -13.80
CA THR A 87 30.37 2.00 -13.94
C THR A 87 29.62 2.09 -12.60
N PRO A 88 29.32 3.30 -12.08
CA PRO A 88 28.60 3.42 -10.81
C PRO A 88 27.24 2.74 -10.88
N THR A 89 26.87 2.04 -9.81
CA THR A 89 25.60 1.30 -9.70
C THR A 89 24.72 1.82 -8.59
N ARG A 90 25.28 2.58 -7.63
CA ARG A 90 24.53 3.19 -6.54
C ARG A 90 25.19 4.47 -6.03
N VAL A 91 24.37 5.44 -5.64
CA VAL A 91 24.77 6.57 -4.79
C VAL A 91 24.06 6.43 -3.45
N ARG A 92 24.76 6.71 -2.34
CA ARG A 92 24.18 6.75 -1.00
C ARG A 92 24.30 8.16 -0.45
N VAL A 93 23.22 8.74 0.03
CA VAL A 93 23.19 10.08 0.60
C VAL A 93 22.54 10.00 1.97
N TYR A 94 23.21 10.55 2.99
CA TYR A 94 22.70 10.60 4.35
C TYR A 94 22.74 12.04 4.82
N THR A 95 21.57 12.63 5.02
CA THR A 95 21.37 13.84 5.80
C THR A 95 20.97 13.44 7.23
N TYR A 96 20.80 14.39 8.15
CA TYR A 96 20.76 14.03 9.58
C TYR A 96 19.74 14.80 10.39
N ASP A 97 19.62 16.12 10.22
CA ASP A 97 19.04 16.93 11.29
C ASP A 97 18.25 18.18 10.89
N ARG A 98 18.69 18.92 9.87
CA ARG A 98 17.99 20.11 9.39
C ARG A 98 17.17 19.77 8.17
N ASN A 99 16.25 20.67 7.81
CA ASN A 99 15.47 20.62 6.58
C ASN A 99 16.38 20.65 5.34
N ASP A 100 16.85 19.49 4.96
CA ASP A 100 17.81 19.22 3.94
C ASP A 100 17.08 18.91 2.62
N SER A 101 17.84 18.96 1.53
CA SER A 101 17.31 18.57 0.23
C SER A 101 18.30 17.67 -0.49
N ILE A 102 17.81 16.59 -1.07
CA ILE A 102 18.60 15.61 -1.81
C ILE A 102 17.97 15.45 -3.20
N VAL A 103 18.77 15.62 -4.27
CA VAL A 103 18.31 15.46 -5.65
C VAL A 103 19.26 14.56 -6.44
N ASN A 104 18.74 13.48 -7.01
CA ASN A 104 19.46 12.58 -7.90
C ASN A 104 19.23 12.94 -9.39
N ASN A 105 20.13 13.72 -9.98
CA ASN A 105 20.11 14.00 -11.42
C ASN A 105 21.00 13.02 -12.18
N THR A 106 20.92 11.73 -11.85
CA THR A 106 21.72 10.68 -12.49
C THR A 106 20.87 9.52 -12.96
N ASP A 107 21.47 8.68 -13.79
CA ASP A 107 20.93 7.39 -14.24
C ASP A 107 21.27 6.24 -13.27
N VAL A 108 21.58 6.56 -12.01
CA VAL A 108 22.07 5.62 -10.99
C VAL A 108 21.08 5.53 -9.85
N ARG A 109 20.84 4.31 -9.38
CA ARG A 109 20.06 4.07 -8.15
C ARG A 109 20.62 4.86 -6.97
N MET A 110 19.75 5.47 -6.18
CA MET A 110 20.05 6.17 -4.96
C MET A 110 19.55 5.38 -3.76
N THR A 111 20.27 5.49 -2.65
CA THR A 111 19.72 5.26 -1.33
C THR A 111 19.86 6.57 -0.56
N ALA A 112 18.76 7.15 -0.11
CA ALA A 112 18.74 8.46 0.55
C ALA A 112 18.03 8.33 1.91
N ASP A 113 18.51 9.09 2.89
CA ASP A 113 17.96 9.17 4.25
C ASP A 113 17.98 10.64 4.67
N GLY A 114 16.79 11.21 4.90
CA GLY A 114 16.57 12.62 5.25
C GLY A 114 17.09 12.94 6.64
N GLY A 115 16.71 12.16 7.65
CA GLY A 115 17.14 12.34 9.03
C GLY A 115 15.98 12.72 9.94
N THR A 116 16.11 13.78 10.74
CA THR A 116 15.12 14.09 11.81
C THR A 116 14.29 15.37 11.60
N ALA A 117 14.35 16.00 10.44
CA ALA A 117 13.60 17.22 10.16
C ALA A 117 12.85 17.12 8.83
N ALA A 118 11.99 18.09 8.56
CA ALA A 118 11.22 18.15 7.31
C ALA A 118 12.14 18.34 6.09
N ASP A 119 12.40 17.24 5.40
CA ASP A 119 13.35 17.05 4.33
C ASP A 119 12.68 16.95 2.95
N ARG A 120 13.44 17.27 1.91
CA ARG A 120 12.98 17.17 0.53
C ARG A 120 13.86 16.23 -0.28
N ILE A 121 13.37 15.04 -0.58
CA ILE A 121 14.12 14.00 -1.29
C ILE A 121 13.55 13.83 -2.70
N THR A 122 14.42 13.81 -3.70
CA THR A 122 14.03 13.58 -5.10
C THR A 122 14.96 12.54 -5.71
N GLY A 123 14.38 11.39 -6.04
CA GLY A 123 14.98 10.27 -6.74
C GLY A 123 15.39 10.58 -8.18
N GLY A 124 15.86 9.54 -8.85
CA GLY A 124 16.34 9.54 -10.22
C GLY A 124 15.40 8.80 -11.16
N SER A 125 15.96 8.26 -12.25
CA SER A 125 15.19 7.50 -13.24
C SER A 125 15.34 5.98 -13.08
N ARG A 126 15.68 5.52 -11.88
CA ARG A 126 15.96 4.11 -11.56
C ARG A 126 15.35 3.84 -10.19
N GLY A 127 14.96 2.59 -9.96
CA GLY A 127 14.52 2.14 -8.64
C GLY A 127 15.49 2.44 -7.50
N ASP A 128 15.12 3.47 -6.75
CA ASP A 128 15.77 4.09 -5.62
C ASP A 128 15.23 3.52 -4.31
N ARG A 129 15.91 3.85 -3.21
CA ARG A 129 15.44 3.55 -1.86
C ARG A 129 15.48 4.81 -1.04
N LEU A 130 14.33 5.39 -0.75
CA LEU A 130 14.20 6.73 -0.21
C LEU A 130 13.57 6.65 1.17
N TYR A 131 14.20 7.30 2.14
CA TYR A 131 13.76 7.35 3.52
C TYR A 131 13.60 8.80 3.92
N GLY A 132 12.38 9.24 4.24
CA GLY A 132 12.10 10.58 4.77
C GLY A 132 12.80 10.76 6.11
N GLY A 133 12.37 9.98 7.09
CA GLY A 133 12.91 10.01 8.45
C GLY A 133 11.88 10.60 9.42
N ASN A 134 12.34 11.28 10.47
CA ASN A 134 11.41 12.03 11.30
C ASN A 134 11.18 13.41 10.69
N GLY A 135 9.96 13.92 10.80
CA GLY A 135 9.60 15.24 10.29
C GLY A 135 8.54 15.12 9.21
N ASN A 136 8.04 16.25 8.73
CA ASN A 136 7.06 16.26 7.65
C ASN A 136 7.82 16.37 6.33
N ASP A 137 8.10 15.24 5.73
CA ASP A 137 8.96 15.10 4.59
C ASP A 137 8.19 15.22 3.28
N THR A 138 8.93 15.51 2.22
CA THR A 138 8.38 15.35 0.88
C THR A 138 9.33 14.58 -0.01
N VAL A 139 8.84 13.47 -0.55
CA VAL A 139 9.62 12.52 -1.32
C VAL A 139 9.03 12.39 -2.72
N TRP A 140 9.88 12.44 -3.74
CA TRP A 140 9.55 12.10 -5.12
C TRP A 140 10.46 10.96 -5.58
N GLY A 141 9.93 9.79 -5.89
CA GLY A 141 10.69 8.67 -6.48
C GLY A 141 11.10 8.97 -7.93
N ARG A 142 10.13 9.46 -8.70
CA ARG A 142 10.15 9.84 -10.11
C ARG A 142 10.01 8.68 -11.07
N GLY A 143 10.97 7.78 -11.16
CA GLY A 143 10.94 6.81 -12.25
C GLY A 143 11.70 5.54 -11.97
N GLY A 144 11.13 4.43 -12.40
CA GLY A 144 11.54 3.08 -12.09
C GLY A 144 11.13 2.68 -10.68
N ASN A 145 10.88 1.38 -10.50
CA ASN A 145 10.35 0.77 -9.29
C ASN A 145 11.13 1.13 -8.00
N ASP A 146 10.62 2.09 -7.27
CA ASP A 146 11.16 2.71 -6.07
C ASP A 146 10.66 2.00 -4.81
N THR A 147 11.46 2.07 -3.74
CA THR A 147 10.99 1.75 -2.38
C THR A 147 11.11 3.00 -1.53
N ILE A 148 9.98 3.50 -1.04
CA ILE A 148 9.88 4.75 -0.31
C ILE A 148 9.30 4.50 1.07
N ASP A 149 9.88 5.15 2.07
CA ASP A 149 9.47 5.07 3.47
C ASP A 149 9.49 6.48 4.07
N GLY A 150 8.30 7.03 4.37
CA GLY A 150 8.13 8.37 4.97
C GLY A 150 8.71 8.42 6.38
N GLN A 151 8.39 7.38 7.16
CA GLN A 151 8.73 7.10 8.55
C GLN A 151 7.81 7.79 9.56
N THR A 152 8.17 8.98 10.10
CA THR A 152 7.31 9.60 11.12
C THR A 152 7.07 11.06 10.79
N GLY A 153 5.83 11.49 10.83
CA GLY A 153 5.44 12.86 10.59
C GLY A 153 4.20 12.87 9.72
N ASN A 154 3.88 14.02 9.14
CA ASN A 154 2.87 14.08 8.10
C ASN A 154 3.59 14.26 6.77
N ASP A 155 3.76 13.16 6.05
CA ASP A 155 4.58 13.05 4.87
C ASP A 155 3.76 13.21 3.59
N VAL A 156 4.45 13.63 2.54
CA VAL A 156 3.89 13.67 1.18
C VAL A 156 4.83 12.90 0.26
N VAL A 157 4.34 11.79 -0.29
CA VAL A 157 5.11 10.90 -1.15
C VAL A 157 4.48 10.82 -2.53
N HIS A 158 5.27 11.10 -3.55
CA HIS A 158 4.95 10.80 -4.94
C HIS A 158 5.91 9.71 -5.44
N ALA A 159 5.40 8.52 -5.73
CA ALA A 159 6.23 7.39 -6.13
C ALA A 159 6.74 7.61 -7.56
N GLY A 160 5.85 7.83 -8.53
CA GLY A 160 6.19 8.31 -9.86
C GLY A 160 5.88 7.28 -10.95
N ASP A 161 6.79 7.10 -11.90
CA ASP A 161 6.63 6.06 -12.93
C ASP A 161 7.24 4.72 -12.46
N GLY A 162 6.54 3.61 -12.64
CA GLY A 162 7.00 2.25 -12.34
C GLY A 162 6.24 1.62 -11.19
N ASP A 163 6.39 0.30 -11.00
CA ASP A 163 5.68 -0.40 -9.93
C ASP A 163 6.41 -0.17 -8.60
N ASP A 164 5.89 0.73 -7.78
CA ASP A 164 6.54 1.26 -6.59
C ASP A 164 6.01 0.62 -5.31
N THR A 165 6.80 0.73 -4.23
CA THR A 165 6.37 0.35 -2.89
C THR A 165 6.58 1.52 -1.97
N VAL A 166 5.48 2.06 -1.45
CA VAL A 166 5.46 3.11 -0.44
C VAL A 166 4.94 2.51 0.85
N GLU A 167 5.79 2.48 1.86
CA GLU A 167 5.45 1.97 3.19
C GLU A 167 5.83 3.03 4.21
N ASP A 168 4.86 3.67 4.85
CA ASP A 168 5.13 4.70 5.86
C ASP A 168 5.48 4.10 7.23
N ALA A 169 6.48 3.22 7.25
CA ALA A 169 6.78 2.34 8.37
C ALA A 169 7.92 2.86 9.26
N ALA A 170 7.57 3.69 10.26
CA ALA A 170 8.37 3.74 11.49
C ALA A 170 7.54 3.83 12.78
N GLY A 171 7.17 2.65 13.29
CA GLY A 171 7.08 2.36 14.73
C GLY A 171 6.13 3.25 15.54
N LYS A 172 4.85 2.85 15.63
CA LYS A 172 3.84 3.38 16.59
C LYS A 172 3.60 4.89 16.56
N SER A 173 4.26 5.64 15.70
CA SER A 173 4.05 7.08 15.60
C SER A 173 3.00 7.35 14.54
N SER A 174 2.18 8.35 14.83
CA SER A 174 1.05 8.78 14.01
C SER A 174 1.51 9.78 12.96
N GLY A 175 0.94 9.68 11.77
CA GLY A 175 1.02 10.65 10.70
C GLY A 175 -0.38 11.00 10.18
N ASN A 176 -0.46 11.92 9.22
CA ASN A 176 -1.65 12.11 8.40
C ASN A 176 -1.08 12.34 7.00
N ASP A 177 -0.85 11.24 6.31
CA ASP A 177 0.07 11.15 5.20
C ASP A 177 -0.67 11.27 3.87
N LYS A 178 0.07 11.67 2.83
CA LYS A 178 -0.45 11.69 1.46
C LYS A 178 0.47 10.89 0.56
N LEU A 179 -0.01 9.73 0.15
CA LEU A 179 0.73 8.81 -0.68
C LEU A 179 0.10 8.80 -2.07
N TYR A 180 0.93 9.03 -3.10
CA TYR A 180 0.56 8.97 -4.50
C TYR A 180 1.43 7.89 -5.16
N GLY A 181 0.81 6.85 -5.71
CA GLY A 181 1.49 5.85 -6.55
C GLY A 181 1.91 6.46 -7.90
N ASP A 182 1.00 7.25 -8.49
CA ASP A 182 1.15 7.89 -9.80
C ASP A 182 0.97 6.88 -10.97
N ASN A 183 2.03 6.43 -11.66
CA ASN A 183 1.90 5.50 -12.79
C ASN A 183 2.61 4.18 -12.48
N GLY A 184 1.92 3.06 -12.56
CA GLY A 184 2.48 1.74 -12.27
C GLY A 184 1.50 0.92 -11.45
N SER A 185 1.82 -0.35 -11.22
CA SER A 185 1.08 -1.14 -10.23
C SER A 185 1.73 -0.97 -8.86
N ASP A 186 1.15 -0.12 -8.04
CA ASP A 186 1.76 0.37 -6.82
C ASP A 186 1.24 -0.33 -5.57
N ARG A 187 2.07 -0.31 -4.54
CA ARG A 187 1.69 -0.73 -3.19
C ARG A 187 1.85 0.45 -2.24
N LEU A 188 0.74 0.91 -1.67
CA LEU A 188 0.68 2.04 -0.74
C LEU A 188 0.17 1.59 0.63
N VAL A 189 0.96 1.86 1.68
CA VAL A 189 0.61 1.51 3.07
C VAL A 189 0.89 2.69 3.99
N ALA A 190 -0.13 3.26 4.62
CA ALA A 190 -0.01 4.47 5.46
C ALA A 190 0.02 4.22 6.98
N LEU A 191 -0.47 3.06 7.45
CA LEU A 191 -0.47 2.67 8.86
C LEU A 191 -1.40 3.53 9.74
N VAL A 192 -0.89 4.22 10.76
CA VAL A 192 -1.74 4.90 11.75
C VAL A 192 -1.85 6.37 11.42
N GLY A 193 -3.04 6.85 11.09
CA GLY A 193 -3.20 8.24 10.70
C GLY A 193 -4.60 8.65 10.32
N ASN A 194 -4.72 9.67 9.50
CA ASN A 194 -5.92 9.97 8.74
C ASN A 194 -5.40 10.32 7.36
N ASP A 195 -5.23 9.27 6.59
CA ASP A 195 -4.31 9.23 5.48
C ASP A 195 -5.07 9.38 4.17
N LYS A 196 -4.32 9.78 3.14
CA LYS A 196 -4.86 9.90 1.79
C LYS A 196 -3.98 9.13 0.84
N LEU A 197 -4.51 8.04 0.32
CA LEU A 197 -3.84 7.17 -0.62
C LEU A 197 -4.50 7.35 -1.98
N TYR A 198 -3.67 7.58 -2.99
CA TYR A 198 -4.07 7.73 -4.38
C TYR A 198 -3.22 6.74 -5.19
N GLY A 199 -3.80 5.66 -5.69
CA GLY A 199 -3.09 4.66 -6.50
C GLY A 199 -2.59 5.28 -7.79
N GLY A 200 -3.52 5.75 -8.62
CA GLY A 200 -3.22 6.46 -9.85
C GLY A 200 -3.55 5.60 -11.05
N ALA A 201 -2.55 5.17 -11.82
CA ALA A 201 -2.76 4.38 -13.02
C ALA A 201 -2.03 3.05 -12.96
N GLY A 202 -2.77 1.95 -12.95
CA GLY A 202 -2.27 0.59 -12.82
C GLY A 202 -3.16 -0.18 -11.86
N SER A 203 -2.85 -1.44 -11.62
CA SER A 203 -3.54 -2.21 -10.57
C SER A 203 -2.82 -2.00 -9.26
N ASP A 204 -3.44 -1.27 -8.35
CA ASP A 204 -2.85 -0.78 -7.12
C ASP A 204 -3.38 -1.51 -5.87
N LEU A 205 -2.56 -1.52 -4.83
CA LEU A 205 -2.88 -2.05 -3.52
C LEU A 205 -2.78 -0.94 -2.48
N LEU A 206 -3.91 -0.52 -1.94
CA LEU A 206 -4.02 0.60 -1.00
C LEU A 206 -4.48 0.10 0.36
N TRP A 207 -3.62 0.29 1.37
CA TRP A 207 -3.90 -0.06 2.77
C TRP A 207 -3.80 1.19 3.64
N GLY A 208 -4.95 1.66 4.13
CA GLY A 208 -5.04 2.82 5.03
C GLY A 208 -4.36 2.51 6.36
N GLY A 209 -4.82 1.45 7.00
CA GLY A 209 -4.45 1.11 8.37
C GLY A 209 -5.37 1.83 9.37
N PRO A 210 -5.03 1.91 10.66
CA PRO A 210 -5.92 2.51 11.64
C PRO A 210 -6.10 4.03 11.49
N GLY A 211 -7.35 4.45 11.35
CA GLY A 211 -7.76 5.86 11.42
C GLY A 211 -8.70 6.24 10.28
N ARG A 212 -9.13 7.49 10.18
CA ARG A 212 -10.07 7.86 9.10
C ARG A 212 -9.28 8.17 7.83
N ASP A 213 -9.32 7.22 6.92
CA ASP A 213 -8.54 7.24 5.71
C ASP A 213 -9.41 7.51 4.49
N ARG A 214 -8.75 7.97 3.44
CA ARG A 214 -9.33 8.09 2.11
C ARG A 214 -8.45 7.35 1.12
N LEU A 215 -9.01 6.33 0.50
CA LEU A 215 -8.37 5.53 -0.53
C LEU A 215 -9.08 5.81 -1.85
N GLU A 216 -8.29 6.11 -2.87
CA GLU A 216 -8.74 6.33 -4.24
C GLU A 216 -7.83 5.51 -5.16
N GLY A 217 -8.35 4.40 -5.69
CA GLY A 217 -7.59 3.46 -6.53
C GLY A 217 -7.11 4.15 -7.80
N GLY A 218 -8.04 4.69 -8.57
CA GLY A 218 -7.73 5.37 -9.82
C GLY A 218 -8.12 4.50 -10.99
N SER A 219 -7.25 4.36 -12.00
CA SER A 219 -7.53 3.53 -13.17
C SER A 219 -6.79 2.21 -13.11
N GLY A 220 -7.48 1.10 -13.35
CA GLY A 220 -6.92 -0.24 -13.25
C GLY A 220 -7.75 -1.05 -12.26
N ASP A 221 -7.36 -2.30 -12.01
CA ASP A 221 -8.10 -3.15 -11.06
C ASP A 221 -7.42 -3.03 -9.69
N ASP A 222 -8.04 -2.29 -8.77
CA ASP A 222 -7.44 -1.89 -7.49
C ASP A 222 -7.98 -2.68 -6.30
N VAL A 223 -7.18 -2.78 -5.24
CA VAL A 223 -7.57 -3.38 -3.96
C VAL A 223 -7.48 -2.33 -2.86
N LEU A 224 -8.60 -2.09 -2.18
CA LEU A 224 -8.79 -1.04 -1.19
C LEU A 224 -9.10 -1.69 0.17
N GLN A 225 -8.23 -1.48 1.15
CA GLN A 225 -8.46 -1.88 2.54
C GLN A 225 -8.31 -0.66 3.43
N GLY A 226 -9.40 -0.25 4.09
CA GLY A 226 -9.43 0.87 5.03
C GLY A 226 -8.64 0.52 6.29
N ASP A 227 -9.30 -0.09 7.27
CA ASP A 227 -8.69 -0.47 8.53
C ASP A 227 -7.88 -1.80 8.48
N GLU A 228 -6.75 -1.84 9.20
CA GLU A 228 -6.11 -3.10 9.64
C GLU A 228 -6.41 -3.31 11.13
N CYS A 229 -7.22 -4.34 11.41
CA CYS A 229 -7.56 -4.79 12.75
C CYS A 229 -6.80 -6.07 13.11
N SER A 230 -5.46 -6.08 13.04
CA SER A 230 -4.73 -7.32 13.37
C SER A 230 -5.09 -7.83 14.78
N GLN A 231 -5.52 -9.09 14.83
CA GLN A 231 -6.00 -9.82 16.01
C GLN A 231 -5.06 -9.60 17.22
N GLY A 232 -5.42 -8.68 18.12
CA GLY A 232 -4.62 -8.36 19.31
C GLY A 232 -4.31 -6.87 19.50
N SER A 233 -4.51 -6.03 18.49
CA SER A 233 -4.67 -4.59 18.73
C SER A 233 -6.03 -4.36 19.38
N SER A 234 -6.15 -3.37 20.27
CA SER A 234 -7.42 -3.12 20.95
C SER A 234 -8.45 -2.69 19.91
N VAL A 235 -9.34 -3.61 19.51
CA VAL A 235 -10.38 -3.46 18.45
C VAL A 235 -11.16 -2.14 18.53
N ALA A 236 -11.20 -1.47 19.68
CA ALA A 236 -11.83 -0.17 19.84
C ALA A 236 -11.02 1.04 19.28
N LYS A 237 -9.80 0.83 18.76
CA LYS A 237 -8.92 1.91 18.23
C LYS A 237 -8.64 1.83 16.73
N CYS A 238 -9.09 0.77 16.08
CA CYS A 238 -8.82 0.47 14.67
C CYS A 238 -10.15 0.39 13.91
N VAL A 239 -11.09 1.25 14.30
CA VAL A 239 -12.44 1.35 13.73
C VAL A 239 -12.65 2.82 13.51
N SER A 240 -12.57 3.23 12.27
CA SER A 240 -12.78 4.61 11.87
C SER A 240 -13.51 4.63 10.53
N ALA A 241 -14.38 5.62 10.36
CA ALA A 241 -15.07 5.83 9.09
C ALA A 241 -14.07 6.10 7.97
N ASP A 242 -13.92 5.18 7.02
CA ASP A 242 -13.08 5.32 5.84
C ASP A 242 -13.87 5.70 4.59
N VAL A 243 -13.16 6.15 3.56
CA VAL A 243 -13.74 6.38 2.23
C VAL A 243 -12.95 5.56 1.21
N LEU A 244 -13.61 4.58 0.59
CA LEU A 244 -13.02 3.66 -0.37
C LEU A 244 -13.62 3.93 -1.75
N LEU A 245 -12.82 4.44 -2.69
CA LEU A 245 -13.24 4.71 -4.07
C LEU A 245 -12.35 3.93 -5.02
N GLY A 246 -12.96 3.11 -5.89
CA GLY A 246 -12.27 2.33 -6.91
C GLY A 246 -11.82 3.24 -8.06
N GLY A 247 -12.78 3.64 -8.88
CA GLY A 247 -12.53 4.49 -10.04
C GLY A 247 -12.75 3.69 -11.33
N PRO A 248 -12.09 4.05 -12.44
CA PRO A 248 -12.19 3.25 -13.67
C PRO A 248 -11.47 1.89 -13.55
N GLY A 249 -12.21 0.81 -13.38
CA GLY A 249 -11.57 -0.47 -13.18
C GLY A 249 -12.54 -1.60 -12.89
N THR A 250 -12.00 -2.66 -12.32
CA THR A 250 -12.75 -3.65 -11.55
C THR A 250 -12.12 -3.71 -10.17
N ASP A 251 -12.71 -2.97 -9.25
CA ASP A 251 -12.08 -2.66 -7.96
C ASP A 251 -12.63 -3.50 -6.82
N LEU A 252 -11.82 -3.76 -5.80
CA LEU A 252 -12.17 -4.56 -4.63
C LEU A 252 -12.13 -3.72 -3.35
N ALA A 253 -13.25 -3.65 -2.64
CA ALA A 253 -13.28 -3.30 -1.22
C ALA A 253 -13.04 -4.57 -0.39
N ASP A 254 -11.92 -4.60 0.36
CA ASP A 254 -11.48 -5.77 1.11
C ASP A 254 -11.68 -5.56 2.62
N TYR A 255 -12.61 -6.31 3.21
CA TYR A 255 -12.86 -6.36 4.66
C TYR A 255 -12.35 -7.65 5.32
N SER A 256 -11.49 -8.42 4.65
CA SER A 256 -11.05 -9.76 5.09
C SER A 256 -10.38 -9.82 6.47
N GLU A 257 -9.90 -8.68 6.97
CA GLU A 257 -9.31 -8.58 8.30
C GLU A 257 -10.32 -8.19 9.40
N SER A 258 -11.57 -7.85 9.04
CA SER A 258 -12.62 -7.58 10.00
C SER A 258 -13.02 -8.85 10.74
N VAL A 259 -13.09 -8.77 12.07
CA VAL A 259 -13.41 -9.92 12.95
C VAL A 259 -14.83 -9.86 13.50
N LYS A 260 -15.55 -8.78 13.19
CA LYS A 260 -16.95 -8.57 13.57
C LYS A 260 -17.82 -8.61 12.32
N ALA A 261 -19.08 -8.93 12.53
CA ALA A 261 -20.11 -8.77 11.51
C ALA A 261 -20.08 -7.34 10.93
N ILE A 262 -20.06 -7.26 9.61
CA ILE A 262 -20.15 -6.00 8.86
C ILE A 262 -21.46 -5.92 8.06
N THR A 263 -21.84 -4.71 7.70
CA THR A 263 -22.85 -4.45 6.67
C THR A 263 -22.22 -3.51 5.66
N VAL A 264 -22.10 -3.97 4.42
CA VAL A 264 -21.47 -3.20 3.34
C VAL A 264 -22.32 -3.33 2.10
N ASP A 265 -22.59 -2.21 1.44
CA ASP A 265 -23.18 -2.18 0.12
C ASP A 265 -22.43 -1.25 -0.84
N LEU A 266 -22.45 -1.59 -2.13
CA LEU A 266 -21.68 -0.87 -3.16
C LEU A 266 -22.51 0.28 -3.78
N ASP A 267 -23.28 1.00 -2.97
CA ASP A 267 -24.27 1.99 -3.43
C ASP A 267 -23.76 3.45 -3.43
N GLY A 268 -22.62 3.72 -2.79
CA GLY A 268 -22.00 5.05 -2.70
C GLY A 268 -22.62 5.98 -1.65
N ALA A 269 -23.53 5.47 -0.80
CA ALA A 269 -24.06 6.19 0.34
C ALA A 269 -22.95 6.47 1.36
N SER A 270 -23.09 7.59 2.05
CA SER A 270 -22.04 8.08 2.94
C SER A 270 -22.31 7.66 4.38
N GLY A 271 -21.43 6.85 4.94
CA GLY A 271 -21.34 6.60 6.38
C GLY A 271 -22.28 5.52 6.89
N ASP A 272 -22.63 4.56 6.06
CA ASP A 272 -23.50 3.42 6.37
C ASP A 272 -22.84 2.05 6.22
N ASP A 273 -21.60 2.00 5.74
CA ASP A 273 -20.83 0.76 5.58
C ASP A 273 -19.98 0.40 6.81
N GLY A 274 -19.52 -0.84 6.82
CA GLY A 274 -18.57 -1.40 7.77
C GLY A 274 -19.23 -2.09 8.97
N GLN A 275 -18.48 -2.25 10.05
CA GLN A 275 -19.03 -2.77 11.32
C GLN A 275 -19.90 -1.71 12.03
N PRO A 276 -20.83 -2.13 12.92
CA PRO A 276 -21.72 -1.19 13.61
C PRO A 276 -20.99 -0.03 14.32
N GLY A 277 -21.22 1.19 13.84
CA GLY A 277 -20.65 2.42 14.38
C GLY A 277 -19.33 2.88 13.77
N GLU A 278 -18.82 2.18 12.76
CA GLU A 278 -17.64 2.55 11.96
C GLU A 278 -17.96 3.69 11.01
N HIS A 279 -18.98 3.51 10.16
CA HIS A 279 -19.49 4.48 9.20
C HIS A 279 -18.56 4.71 8.00
N ASP A 280 -18.12 3.63 7.36
CA ASP A 280 -17.40 3.70 6.10
C ASP A 280 -18.29 4.25 4.97
N THR A 281 -17.65 4.59 3.86
CA THR A 281 -18.28 4.96 2.60
C THR A 281 -17.59 4.18 1.49
N VAL A 282 -18.26 3.16 0.97
CA VAL A 282 -17.79 2.42 -0.20
C VAL A 282 -18.43 3.02 -1.46
N GLY A 283 -17.58 3.41 -2.41
CA GLY A 283 -18.02 4.06 -3.63
C GLY A 283 -18.89 3.15 -4.50
N SER A 284 -19.84 3.75 -5.23
CA SER A 284 -20.62 3.04 -6.25
C SER A 284 -19.81 2.66 -7.49
N ASP A 285 -18.54 3.07 -7.52
CA ASP A 285 -17.49 2.76 -8.50
C ASP A 285 -16.55 1.65 -8.01
N VAL A 286 -17.03 0.81 -7.09
CA VAL A 286 -16.40 -0.45 -6.68
C VAL A 286 -17.27 -1.59 -7.16
N GLU A 287 -16.66 -2.64 -7.73
CA GLU A 287 -17.38 -3.78 -8.31
C GLU A 287 -17.29 -5.05 -7.45
N ASN A 288 -16.25 -5.21 -6.64
CA ASN A 288 -16.01 -6.42 -5.86
C ASN A 288 -15.96 -6.14 -4.37
N LEU A 289 -16.35 -7.14 -3.58
CA LEU A 289 -16.44 -7.03 -2.13
C LEU A 289 -16.00 -8.34 -1.48
N THR A 290 -15.06 -8.26 -0.55
CA THR A 290 -14.71 -9.38 0.34
C THR A 290 -15.19 -9.03 1.74
N GLY A 291 -15.99 -9.90 2.33
CA GLY A 291 -16.48 -9.82 3.71
C GLY A 291 -15.37 -10.03 4.74
N GLY A 292 -15.76 -10.06 6.01
CA GLY A 292 -14.87 -10.34 7.13
C GLY A 292 -15.00 -11.77 7.65
N LEU A 293 -14.58 -11.99 8.88
CA LEU A 293 -14.70 -13.27 9.60
C LEU A 293 -16.02 -13.34 10.41
N GLY A 294 -16.93 -12.41 10.15
CA GLY A 294 -18.15 -12.15 10.91
C GLY A 294 -19.36 -12.88 10.37
N ASN A 295 -20.55 -12.44 10.73
CA ASN A 295 -21.76 -12.86 10.03
C ASN A 295 -22.21 -11.64 9.23
N ASP A 296 -21.87 -11.61 7.96
CA ASP A 296 -21.82 -10.37 7.21
C ASP A 296 -23.08 -10.15 6.37
N HIS A 297 -23.37 -8.89 6.09
CA HIS A 297 -24.44 -8.47 5.20
C HIS A 297 -23.82 -7.70 4.03
N LEU A 298 -23.65 -8.37 2.90
CA LEU A 298 -22.94 -7.87 1.74
C LEU A 298 -23.92 -7.67 0.60
N THR A 299 -23.93 -6.48 -0.02
CA THR A 299 -24.80 -6.19 -1.17
C THR A 299 -23.99 -5.55 -2.29
N GLY A 300 -24.07 -6.11 -3.50
CA GLY A 300 -23.48 -5.53 -4.70
C GLY A 300 -24.26 -4.32 -5.22
N ASN A 301 -24.07 -4.00 -6.50
CA ASN A 301 -24.70 -2.85 -7.13
C ASN A 301 -25.42 -3.24 -8.42
N LYS A 302 -25.21 -2.48 -9.50
CA LYS A 302 -25.84 -2.73 -10.82
C LYS A 302 -24.84 -3.26 -11.85
N ALA A 303 -23.56 -3.30 -11.49
CA ALA A 303 -22.50 -3.87 -12.31
C ALA A 303 -22.43 -5.39 -12.06
N ALA A 304 -21.59 -6.09 -12.82
CA ALA A 304 -21.27 -7.46 -12.47
C ALA A 304 -20.34 -7.44 -11.24
N ASN A 305 -20.77 -8.04 -10.14
CA ASN A 305 -20.03 -8.04 -8.88
C ASN A 305 -19.42 -9.41 -8.56
N GLN A 306 -18.20 -9.43 -8.04
CA GLN A 306 -17.65 -10.59 -7.35
C GLN A 306 -17.70 -10.36 -5.84
N ILE A 307 -18.50 -11.15 -5.12
CA ILE A 307 -18.69 -11.00 -3.67
C ILE A 307 -18.33 -12.29 -2.96
N THR A 308 -17.47 -12.21 -1.94
CA THR A 308 -17.04 -13.35 -1.12
C THR A 308 -17.37 -13.09 0.35
N GLY A 309 -18.10 -13.98 1.03
CA GLY A 309 -18.45 -13.86 2.45
C GLY A 309 -17.30 -14.16 3.40
N LEU A 310 -16.48 -15.16 3.06
CA LEU A 310 -15.39 -15.76 3.86
C LEU A 310 -15.88 -16.74 4.93
N THR A 311 -15.84 -16.38 6.21
CA THR A 311 -16.19 -17.30 7.30
C THR A 311 -17.30 -16.72 8.10
N GLY A 312 -18.20 -17.58 8.57
CA GLY A 312 -19.35 -17.16 9.36
C GLY A 312 -20.61 -17.29 8.51
N THR A 313 -21.73 -16.86 9.07
CA THR A 313 -23.05 -17.01 8.42
C THR A 313 -23.38 -15.72 7.71
N ASP A 314 -23.20 -15.71 6.40
CA ASP A 314 -23.26 -14.50 5.60
C ASP A 314 -24.58 -14.39 4.83
N THR A 315 -24.98 -13.15 4.57
CA THR A 315 -26.06 -12.83 3.64
C THR A 315 -25.48 -11.98 2.52
N ILE A 316 -25.49 -12.54 1.32
CA ILE A 316 -24.93 -11.92 0.11
C ILE A 316 -26.07 -11.65 -0.86
N ARG A 317 -26.16 -10.42 -1.36
CA ARG A 317 -27.06 -10.01 -2.44
C ARG A 317 -26.23 -9.48 -3.60
N GLY A 318 -26.34 -10.08 -4.79
CA GLY A 318 -25.65 -9.62 -5.99
C GLY A 318 -26.19 -8.28 -6.47
N GLY A 319 -27.50 -8.18 -6.62
CA GLY A 319 -28.19 -6.96 -7.00
C GLY A 319 -28.67 -7.04 -8.43
N ALA A 320 -28.26 -6.11 -9.29
CA ALA A 320 -28.45 -6.28 -10.72
C ALA A 320 -27.09 -6.49 -11.36
N GLY A 321 -27.00 -7.31 -12.39
CA GLY A 321 -25.70 -7.62 -12.97
C GLY A 321 -25.63 -9.07 -13.38
N ASN A 322 -24.44 -9.57 -13.64
CA ASN A 322 -24.21 -11.00 -13.75
C ASN A 322 -23.14 -11.31 -12.71
N ASP A 323 -23.60 -11.71 -11.53
CA ASP A 323 -22.78 -11.68 -10.33
C ASP A 323 -22.12 -13.05 -10.06
N SER A 324 -21.04 -13.03 -9.30
CA SER A 324 -20.35 -14.23 -8.83
C SER A 324 -20.25 -14.17 -7.31
N LEU A 325 -21.11 -14.94 -6.65
CA LEU A 325 -21.33 -14.89 -5.21
C LEU A 325 -20.77 -16.15 -4.55
N TYR A 326 -19.86 -15.98 -3.59
CA TYR A 326 -19.20 -17.06 -2.86
C TYR A 326 -19.53 -16.93 -1.37
N GLY A 327 -20.11 -17.97 -0.77
CA GLY A 327 -20.30 -18.05 0.68
C GLY A 327 -18.95 -17.97 1.41
N MET A 328 -18.06 -18.93 1.10
CA MET A 328 -16.66 -18.93 1.55
C MET A 328 -15.62 -18.68 0.44
N ASP A 329 -14.35 -18.44 0.82
CA ASP A 329 -13.26 -18.34 -0.14
C ASP A 329 -12.90 -19.71 -0.79
N LEU A 330 -12.44 -19.66 -2.05
CA LEU A 330 -12.07 -20.86 -2.82
C LEU A 330 -10.79 -21.55 -2.32
N TRP A 331 -9.99 -20.90 -1.47
CA TRP A 331 -8.70 -21.40 -0.98
C TRP A 331 -8.84 -22.24 0.31
N ASP A 332 -9.84 -21.97 1.15
CA ASP A 332 -10.07 -22.64 2.42
C ASP A 332 -10.55 -24.08 2.28
N VAL A 333 -11.18 -24.40 1.13
CA VAL A 333 -11.52 -25.77 0.73
C VAL A 333 -10.31 -26.72 0.81
N SER A 334 -9.09 -26.19 0.72
CA SER A 334 -7.84 -26.98 0.76
C SER A 334 -7.18 -27.11 2.15
N LEU A 335 -7.62 -26.35 3.16
CA LEU A 335 -6.98 -26.31 4.49
C LEU A 335 -7.83 -26.90 5.63
N GLY A 336 -9.12 -27.15 5.41
CA GLY A 336 -10.00 -27.83 6.36
C GLY A 336 -10.07 -27.13 7.72
N ALA A 337 -9.97 -25.80 7.74
CA ALA A 337 -9.80 -25.01 8.95
C ALA A 337 -10.74 -23.80 9.10
N ALA A 338 -11.31 -23.21 8.04
CA ALA A 338 -12.49 -22.36 8.24
C ALA A 338 -13.72 -23.24 8.54
N LYS A 339 -14.48 -22.80 9.53
CA LYS A 339 -15.85 -23.26 9.70
C LYS A 339 -16.70 -22.31 8.90
N ASP A 340 -17.06 -22.77 7.72
CA ASP A 340 -18.11 -22.16 6.93
C ASP A 340 -19.41 -22.07 7.75
N GLY A 341 -20.24 -21.05 7.50
CA GLY A 341 -21.48 -20.82 8.22
C GLY A 341 -22.70 -21.27 7.42
N HIS A 342 -23.88 -20.75 7.76
CA HIS A 342 -25.09 -21.02 6.98
C HIS A 342 -25.35 -19.84 6.06
N ASP A 343 -24.82 -19.88 4.85
CA ASP A 343 -24.84 -18.71 3.99
C ASP A 343 -26.15 -18.59 3.23
N THR A 344 -26.51 -17.36 2.94
CA THR A 344 -27.67 -17.03 2.12
C THR A 344 -27.25 -16.11 0.98
N LEU A 345 -27.27 -16.66 -0.23
CA LEU A 345 -26.87 -15.99 -1.46
C LEU A 345 -28.12 -15.71 -2.29
N TYR A 346 -28.31 -14.44 -2.66
CA TYR A 346 -29.34 -13.99 -3.59
C TYR A 346 -28.67 -13.39 -4.83
N GLY A 347 -28.83 -14.00 -6.00
CA GLY A 347 -28.35 -13.43 -7.27
C GLY A 347 -29.10 -12.14 -7.60
N GLU A 348 -30.43 -12.22 -7.50
CA GLU A 348 -31.37 -11.16 -7.86
C GLU A 348 -31.50 -11.01 -9.39
N ALA A 349 -31.25 -9.83 -9.96
CA ALA A 349 -31.54 -9.58 -11.37
C ALA A 349 -30.32 -9.82 -12.25
N GLY A 350 -30.27 -10.94 -12.95
CA GLY A 350 -29.05 -11.29 -13.66
C GLY A 350 -29.03 -12.65 -14.32
N ASP A 351 -27.87 -12.99 -14.86
CA ASP A 351 -27.48 -14.39 -15.05
C ASP A 351 -26.31 -14.67 -14.08
N ASP A 352 -26.62 -15.15 -12.88
CA ASP A 352 -25.70 -15.16 -11.74
C ASP A 352 -25.04 -16.52 -11.49
N GLN A 353 -23.91 -16.50 -10.81
CA GLN A 353 -23.18 -17.68 -10.34
C GLN A 353 -23.11 -17.69 -8.82
N LEU A 354 -23.78 -18.64 -8.18
CA LEU A 354 -23.86 -18.75 -6.73
C LEU A 354 -23.13 -20.01 -6.25
N TYR A 355 -22.24 -19.84 -5.27
CA TYR A 355 -21.32 -20.87 -4.79
C TYR A 355 -21.38 -20.99 -3.26
N GLY A 356 -22.03 -22.04 -2.75
CA GLY A 356 -21.99 -22.39 -1.31
C GLY A 356 -20.73 -23.19 -0.94
N LEU A 357 -20.38 -24.17 -1.78
CA LEU A 357 -19.12 -24.93 -1.75
C LEU A 357 -18.82 -25.81 -0.52
N ASP A 358 -19.64 -25.76 0.53
CA ASP A 358 -19.54 -26.63 1.71
C ASP A 358 -20.21 -28.01 1.51
N ASP A 359 -19.63 -29.12 2.02
CA ASP A 359 -20.24 -30.46 1.97
C ASP A 359 -20.70 -30.95 3.37
N GLU A 360 -20.78 -30.06 4.36
CA GLU A 360 -21.03 -30.41 5.75
C GLU A 360 -22.52 -30.55 6.04
N ARG A 361 -22.89 -31.43 6.98
CA ARG A 361 -24.31 -31.79 7.21
C ARG A 361 -25.11 -30.78 8.01
N ASN A 362 -24.40 -29.93 8.75
CA ASN A 362 -24.96 -29.08 9.80
C ASN A 362 -24.69 -27.59 9.54
N ILE A 363 -24.09 -27.27 8.41
CA ILE A 363 -23.96 -25.96 7.79
C ILE A 363 -24.51 -26.19 6.39
N SER A 364 -25.45 -25.35 5.98
CA SER A 364 -26.22 -25.62 4.77
C SER A 364 -26.67 -24.30 4.23
N ASP A 365 -26.41 -24.10 2.96
CA ASP A 365 -26.60 -22.80 2.36
C ASP A 365 -27.94 -22.69 1.69
N ARG A 366 -28.37 -21.44 1.50
CA ARG A 366 -29.50 -21.08 0.66
C ARG A 366 -28.98 -20.30 -0.53
N LEU A 367 -29.16 -20.85 -1.71
CA LEU A 367 -28.85 -20.20 -2.98
C LEU A 367 -30.17 -19.88 -3.70
N ASP A 368 -30.44 -18.60 -3.93
CA ASP A 368 -31.62 -18.10 -4.63
C ASP A 368 -31.17 -17.30 -5.86
N GLY A 369 -31.30 -17.84 -7.07
CA GLY A 369 -30.86 -17.15 -8.29
C GLY A 369 -31.62 -15.84 -8.51
N GLY A 370 -32.95 -15.87 -8.30
CA GLY A 370 -33.80 -14.68 -8.40
C GLY A 370 -34.51 -14.59 -9.76
N PRO A 371 -34.91 -13.39 -10.19
CA PRO A 371 -35.50 -13.16 -11.51
C PRO A 371 -34.50 -13.28 -12.67
N ASN A 372 -34.81 -14.20 -13.57
CA ASN A 372 -33.88 -14.71 -14.57
C ASN A 372 -33.55 -13.74 -15.73
N GLY A 373 -32.30 -13.75 -16.16
CA GLY A 373 -31.85 -13.35 -17.49
C GLY A 373 -31.99 -14.45 -18.56
N PRO A 374 -31.46 -14.21 -19.78
CA PRO A 374 -31.58 -15.15 -20.91
C PRO A 374 -30.79 -16.45 -20.74
N ALA A 375 -29.71 -16.45 -19.96
CA ALA A 375 -28.88 -17.63 -19.70
C ALA A 375 -29.28 -18.38 -18.41
N GLY A 376 -29.95 -17.70 -17.48
CA GLY A 376 -30.42 -18.25 -16.21
C GLY A 376 -29.31 -18.42 -15.17
N ASP A 377 -29.69 -18.63 -13.92
CA ASP A 377 -28.79 -18.62 -12.78
C ASP A 377 -28.18 -20.01 -12.54
N GLN A 378 -26.89 -20.02 -12.23
CA GLN A 378 -26.10 -21.22 -11.94
C GLN A 378 -25.81 -21.32 -10.45
N CYS A 379 -26.48 -22.26 -9.77
CA CYS A 379 -26.30 -22.47 -8.35
C CYS A 379 -25.48 -23.73 -8.07
N GLN A 380 -24.24 -23.57 -7.63
CA GLN A 380 -23.34 -24.66 -7.24
C GLN A 380 -23.53 -25.09 -5.78
N ALA A 381 -24.75 -25.49 -5.45
CA ALA A 381 -25.09 -26.04 -4.14
C ALA A 381 -24.65 -27.52 -4.00
N ARG A 382 -24.22 -27.92 -2.82
CA ARG A 382 -23.92 -29.30 -2.43
C ARG A 382 -25.15 -30.00 -1.84
N LYS A 383 -24.93 -31.13 -1.18
CA LYS A 383 -26.00 -32.11 -0.87
C LYS A 383 -27.06 -31.60 0.12
N TYR A 384 -26.70 -30.71 1.04
CA TYR A 384 -27.58 -30.25 2.12
C TYR A 384 -28.13 -28.85 1.89
N ASP A 385 -27.67 -28.17 0.84
CA ASP A 385 -28.07 -26.83 0.50
C ASP A 385 -29.45 -26.78 -0.16
N THR A 386 -30.07 -25.62 -0.06
CA THR A 386 -31.34 -25.31 -0.70
C THR A 386 -31.11 -24.43 -1.92
N ARG A 387 -31.62 -24.88 -3.08
CA ARG A 387 -31.67 -24.10 -4.31
C ARG A 387 -33.08 -23.55 -4.54
N VAL A 388 -33.19 -22.28 -4.89
CA VAL A 388 -34.43 -21.61 -5.25
C VAL A 388 -34.17 -20.81 -6.53
N ASN A 389 -35.08 -20.89 -7.51
CA ASN A 389 -34.94 -20.17 -8.79
C ASN A 389 -33.54 -20.32 -9.42
N CYS A 390 -33.08 -21.57 -9.54
CA CYS A 390 -31.81 -21.89 -10.19
C CYS A 390 -32.10 -22.74 -11.42
N GLU A 391 -31.62 -22.31 -12.59
CA GLU A 391 -31.99 -22.88 -13.88
C GLU A 391 -31.01 -23.94 -14.37
N HIS A 392 -29.79 -23.96 -13.83
CA HIS A 392 -28.70 -24.83 -14.29
C HIS A 392 -27.97 -25.60 -13.18
#